data_AF-A0A952BP39-F1
#
_entry.id   AF-A0A952BP39-F1
#
_cell.length_a   1.000
_cell.length_b   1.000
_cell.length_c   1.000
_cell.angle_alpha   90.00
_cell.angle_beta   90.00
_cell.angle_gamma   90.00
#
_symmetry.space_group_name_H-M   'P 1'
#
loop_
_entity.id
_entity.type
_entity.pdbx_description
1 polymer ?
#
loop_
_entity_poly.entity_id
_entity_poly.type
_entity_poly.pdbx_seq_one_letter_code
_entity_poly.pdbx_strand_id
1 'polypeptide(L)'
;QGRISARSSTEGWQATVRWVRDGDRHDIDLWGPLGRGHVRLMQDRFGARLRDANNQTYWAATSQQLLFDTTGWRLPLDGLNYWVLGLPVPDTPGTQALDRSGRLKSLDQLGWQVRFLRYRRHGGYEFPSKLFIRRQVNGTDAQPLDEGDSHGPLLEVRLVIERWSPVP
;
A
#
# COMPACT_ATOMS: atom_id res chain seq x y z
N GLN A 1 -2.77 -6.75 10.71
CA GLN A 1 -1.38 -7.24 10.69
C GLN A 1 -1.19 -8.20 9.53
N GLY A 2 0.00 -8.23 8.95
CA GLY A 2 0.31 -9.15 7.87
C GLY A 2 1.66 -8.83 7.24
N ARG A 3 1.77 -9.06 5.93
CA ARG A 3 3.00 -8.91 5.17
C ARG A 3 2.77 -8.06 3.94
N ILE A 4 3.71 -7.17 3.67
CA ILE A 4 3.75 -6.37 2.45
C ILE A 4 5.06 -6.67 1.72
N SER A 5 5.00 -6.72 0.40
CA SER A 5 6.19 -6.62 -0.42
C SER A 5 5.94 -5.67 -1.57
N ALA A 6 6.96 -4.90 -1.92
CA ALA A 6 6.94 -4.10 -3.13
C ALA A 6 8.15 -4.41 -3.99
N ARG A 7 7.97 -4.29 -5.30
CA ARG A 7 9.00 -4.56 -6.30
C ARG A 7 8.88 -3.53 -7.42
N SER A 8 10.03 -2.99 -7.81
CA SER A 8 10.24 -2.20 -9.01
C SER A 8 11.06 -3.01 -10.02
N SER A 9 11.49 -2.38 -11.12
CA SER A 9 12.39 -2.99 -12.10
C SER A 9 13.76 -3.32 -11.51
N THR A 10 14.26 -2.51 -10.58
CA THR A 10 15.63 -2.58 -10.04
C THR A 10 15.70 -3.10 -8.62
N GLU A 11 14.63 -2.92 -7.84
CA GLU A 11 14.65 -3.14 -6.40
C GLU A 11 13.41 -3.90 -5.93
N GLY A 12 13.52 -4.49 -4.74
CA GLY A 12 12.38 -5.09 -4.07
C GLY A 12 12.63 -5.18 -2.59
N TRP A 13 11.56 -5.00 -1.82
CA TRP A 13 11.58 -5.15 -0.38
C TRP A 13 10.36 -5.91 0.09
N GLN A 14 10.49 -6.47 1.28
CA GLN A 14 9.41 -7.12 2.00
C GLN A 14 9.46 -6.70 3.46
N ALA A 15 8.31 -6.54 4.07
CA ALA A 15 8.19 -6.24 5.47
C ALA A 15 6.98 -6.92 6.10
N THR A 16 7.09 -7.21 7.39
CA THR A 16 5.91 -7.42 8.23
C THR A 16 5.29 -6.05 8.49
N VAL A 17 3.96 -5.97 8.43
CA VAL A 17 3.21 -4.73 8.66
C VAL A 17 2.21 -4.89 9.79
N ARG A 18 2.21 -3.93 10.71
CA ARG A 18 1.11 -3.67 11.63
C ARG A 18 0.56 -2.29 11.30
N TRP A 19 -0.71 -2.27 10.95
CA TRP A 19 -1.43 -1.03 10.71
C TRP A 19 -2.59 -0.93 11.70
N VAL A 20 -2.57 0.12 12.51
CA VAL A 20 -3.65 0.51 13.40
C VAL A 20 -4.28 1.79 12.85
N ARG A 21 -5.61 1.85 12.86
CA ARG A 21 -6.39 2.98 12.37
C ARG A 21 -7.42 3.37 13.41
N ASP A 22 -7.54 4.67 13.65
CA ASP A 22 -8.52 5.28 14.55
C ASP A 22 -8.93 6.66 13.99
N GLY A 23 -10.06 6.72 13.29
CA GLY A 23 -10.46 7.90 12.50
C GLY A 23 -9.37 8.31 11.51
N ASP A 24 -8.93 9.57 11.60
CA ASP A 24 -7.85 10.14 10.78
C ASP A 24 -6.43 9.77 11.27
N ARG A 25 -6.33 9.03 12.38
CA ARG A 25 -5.05 8.61 12.94
C ARG A 25 -4.65 7.25 12.36
N HIS A 26 -3.48 7.20 11.76
CA HIS A 26 -2.89 6.00 11.21
C HIS A 26 -1.54 5.76 11.86
N ASP A 27 -1.31 4.54 12.34
CA ASP A 27 -0.02 4.10 12.87
C ASP A 27 0.40 2.84 12.15
N ILE A 28 1.47 2.94 11.37
CA ILE A 28 1.99 1.88 10.52
C ILE A 28 3.41 1.54 10.99
N ASP A 29 3.56 0.35 11.55
CA ASP A 29 4.87 -0.25 11.80
C ASP A 29 5.22 -1.21 10.67
N LEU A 30 6.43 -1.05 10.14
CA LEU A 30 7.04 -1.90 9.12
C LEU A 30 8.34 -2.49 9.66
N TRP A 31 8.47 -3.82 9.63
CA TRP A 31 9.68 -4.53 10.00
C TRP A 31 10.24 -5.29 8.82
N GLY A 32 11.48 -4.98 8.43
CA GLY A 32 12.19 -5.68 7.37
C GLY A 32 12.61 -7.10 7.76
N PRO A 33 13.13 -7.88 6.79
CA PRO A 33 13.59 -9.23 7.04
C PRO A 33 14.70 -9.26 8.08
N LEU A 34 14.67 -10.27 8.95
CA LEU A 34 15.67 -10.48 10.01
C LEU A 34 15.81 -9.29 10.99
N GLY A 35 14.75 -8.49 11.16
CA GLY A 35 14.77 -7.31 12.04
C GLY A 35 15.62 -6.14 11.53
N ARG A 36 16.15 -6.25 10.30
CA ARG A 36 16.89 -5.15 9.67
C ARG A 36 15.89 -4.14 9.13
N GLY A 37 15.87 -2.97 9.76
CA GLY A 37 14.92 -1.90 9.44
C GLY A 37 13.60 -2.06 10.20
N HIS A 38 13.38 -1.17 11.16
CA HIS A 38 12.05 -0.86 11.69
C HIS A 38 11.73 0.56 11.31
N VAL A 39 10.55 0.75 10.74
CA VAL A 39 10.04 2.06 10.36
C VAL A 39 8.65 2.19 10.98
N ARG A 40 8.43 3.26 11.72
CA ARG A 40 7.11 3.61 12.26
C ARG A 40 6.63 4.90 11.66
N LEU A 41 5.55 4.84 10.90
CA LEU A 41 4.90 5.95 10.23
C LEU A 41 3.59 6.27 10.95
N MET A 42 3.48 7.48 11.47
CA MET A 42 2.29 8.01 12.10
C MET A 42 1.72 9.12 11.22
N GLN A 43 0.42 9.13 11.02
CA GLN A 43 -0.29 10.24 10.40
C GLN A 43 -1.48 10.64 11.26
N ASP A 44 -1.72 11.93 11.37
CA ASP A 44 -2.95 12.51 11.90
C ASP A 44 -3.32 13.77 11.10
N ARG A 45 -4.32 14.52 11.57
CA ARG A 45 -4.82 15.75 10.92
C ARG A 45 -3.77 16.86 10.76
N PHE A 46 -2.64 16.79 11.47
CA PHE A 46 -1.58 17.80 11.45
C PHE A 46 -0.40 17.42 10.54
N GLY A 47 -0.40 16.21 9.99
CA GLY A 47 0.62 15.74 9.05
C GLY A 47 1.12 14.33 9.38
N ALA A 48 2.30 14.00 8.88
CA ALA A 48 2.92 12.70 9.05
C ALA A 48 4.30 12.79 9.69
N ARG A 49 4.63 11.77 10.47
CA ARG A 49 5.93 11.55 11.11
C ARG A 49 6.40 10.14 10.86
N LEU A 50 7.66 9.96 10.53
CA LEU A 50 8.30 8.64 10.53
C LEU A 50 9.49 8.61 11.44
N ARG A 51 9.66 7.46 12.08
CA ARG A 51 10.85 7.12 12.82
C ARG A 51 11.49 5.89 12.22
N ASP A 52 12.76 5.99 11.87
CA ASP A 52 13.53 4.86 11.31
C ASP A 52 14.24 4.04 12.39
N ALA A 53 15.03 3.05 11.97
CA ALA A 53 15.77 2.16 12.85
C ALA A 53 16.90 2.86 13.62
N ASN A 54 17.39 4.00 13.12
CA ASN A 54 18.40 4.83 13.76
C ASN A 54 17.79 5.84 14.74
N ASN A 55 16.47 5.74 14.99
CA ASN A 55 15.69 6.67 15.81
C ASN A 55 15.66 8.10 15.23
N GLN A 56 15.99 8.26 13.95
CA GLN A 56 15.85 9.54 13.24
C GLN A 56 14.37 9.77 12.95
N THR A 57 13.93 11.01 13.09
CA THR A 57 12.53 11.39 12.94
C THR A 57 12.38 12.38 11.79
N TYR A 58 11.51 12.05 10.85
CA TYR A 58 11.19 12.84 9.67
C TYR A 58 9.75 13.33 9.76
N TRP A 59 9.47 14.45 9.09
CA TRP A 59 8.16 15.10 9.09
C TRP A 59 7.78 15.54 7.68
N ALA A 60 6.52 15.41 7.32
CA ALA A 60 5.97 15.89 6.05
C ALA A 60 4.46 16.13 6.18
N ALA A 61 3.87 16.74 5.17
CA ALA A 61 2.43 16.96 5.12
C ALA A 61 1.65 15.64 5.00
N THR A 62 2.23 14.60 4.36
CA THR A 62 1.54 13.32 4.13
C THR A 62 2.45 12.13 4.38
N SER A 63 1.85 11.01 4.80
CA SER A 63 2.54 9.73 5.00
C SER A 63 3.16 9.20 3.71
N GLN A 64 2.50 9.43 2.58
CA GLN A 64 2.98 9.01 1.27
C GLN A 64 4.23 9.77 0.83
N GLN A 65 4.24 11.11 1.00
CA GLN A 65 5.45 11.90 0.73
C GLN A 65 6.60 11.41 1.58
N LEU A 66 6.34 11.22 2.87
CA LEU A 66 7.38 10.90 3.81
C LEU A 66 7.97 9.50 3.59
N LEU A 67 7.13 8.53 3.22
CA LEU A 67 7.58 7.21 2.82
C LEU A 67 8.46 7.28 1.57
N PHE A 68 8.07 8.11 0.60
CA PHE A 68 8.88 8.33 -0.61
C PHE A 68 10.23 8.96 -0.28
N ASP A 69 10.26 10.03 0.53
CA ASP A 69 11.50 10.73 0.87
C ASP A 69 12.47 9.84 1.65
N THR A 70 11.95 8.93 2.49
CA THR A 70 12.78 8.04 3.31
C THR A 70 13.20 6.76 2.59
N THR A 71 12.37 6.23 1.69
CA THR A 71 12.55 4.89 1.12
C THR A 71 12.66 4.85 -0.41
N GLY A 72 12.30 5.91 -1.10
CA GLY A 72 12.17 5.98 -2.55
C GLY A 72 10.86 5.38 -3.11
N TRP A 73 10.02 4.75 -2.27
CA TRP A 73 8.81 4.05 -2.73
C TRP A 73 7.55 4.92 -2.65
N ARG A 74 6.87 5.07 -3.79
CA ARG A 74 5.55 5.73 -3.88
C ARG A 74 4.42 4.71 -3.73
N LEU A 75 4.14 4.30 -2.49
CA LEU A 75 3.00 3.42 -2.22
C LEU A 75 1.68 4.20 -2.19
N PRO A 76 0.55 3.58 -2.62
CA PRO A 76 -0.76 4.22 -2.59
C PRO A 76 -1.39 4.12 -1.20
N LEU A 77 -0.83 4.81 -0.21
CA LEU A 77 -1.35 4.73 1.16
C LEU A 77 -2.82 5.19 1.25
N ASP A 78 -3.18 6.24 0.51
CA ASP A 78 -4.55 6.75 0.46
C ASP A 78 -5.53 5.74 -0.15
N GLY A 79 -5.15 5.09 -1.24
CA GLY A 79 -5.95 4.02 -1.85
C GLY A 79 -6.06 2.80 -0.94
N LEU A 80 -4.94 2.41 -0.33
CA LEU A 80 -4.86 1.28 0.60
C LEU A 80 -5.81 1.45 1.80
N ASN A 81 -6.12 2.68 2.24
CA ASN A 81 -7.12 2.91 3.29
C ASN A 81 -8.50 2.30 2.98
N TYR A 82 -8.85 2.19 1.70
CA TYR A 82 -10.14 1.67 1.27
C TYR A 82 -10.00 0.26 0.71
N TRP A 83 -8.97 0.01 -0.09
CA TRP A 83 -8.82 -1.28 -0.77
C TRP A 83 -8.58 -2.43 0.21
N VAL A 84 -7.91 -2.21 1.35
CA VAL A 84 -7.76 -3.29 2.36
C VAL A 84 -9.09 -3.75 2.96
N LEU A 85 -10.13 -2.90 2.88
CA LEU A 85 -11.49 -3.22 3.31
C LEU A 85 -12.36 -3.78 2.18
N GLY A 86 -11.84 -3.88 0.96
CA GLY A 86 -12.62 -4.30 -0.21
C GLY A 86 -13.54 -3.20 -0.72
N LEU A 87 -13.19 -1.93 -0.48
CA LEU A 87 -13.96 -0.77 -0.90
C LEU A 87 -13.18 0.05 -1.94
N PRO A 88 -13.85 0.66 -2.93
CA PRO A 88 -13.24 1.73 -3.72
C PRO A 88 -13.05 2.98 -2.86
N VAL A 89 -12.13 3.85 -3.27
CA VAL A 89 -12.02 5.20 -2.70
C VAL A 89 -13.29 5.98 -3.05
N PRO A 90 -13.96 6.63 -2.08
CA PRO A 90 -15.18 7.41 -2.32
C PRO A 90 -14.89 8.60 -3.23
N ASP A 91 -15.92 9.06 -3.94
CA ASP A 91 -15.89 10.25 -4.83
C ASP A 91 -14.77 10.26 -5.87
N THR A 92 -14.19 9.08 -6.14
CA THR A 92 -13.07 8.90 -7.06
C THR A 92 -13.51 7.94 -8.17
N PRO A 93 -13.50 8.37 -9.45
CA PRO A 93 -13.85 7.50 -10.57
C PRO A 93 -12.96 6.26 -10.63
N GLY A 94 -13.56 5.12 -10.95
CA GLY A 94 -12.84 3.87 -11.14
C GLY A 94 -13.69 2.80 -11.81
N THR A 95 -13.03 1.83 -12.42
CA THR A 95 -13.67 0.66 -13.03
C THR A 95 -13.54 -0.52 -12.08
N GLN A 96 -14.66 -1.16 -11.73
CA GLN A 96 -14.67 -2.31 -10.83
C GLN A 96 -15.29 -3.53 -11.50
N ALA A 97 -14.78 -4.70 -11.13
CA ALA A 97 -15.42 -5.98 -11.44
C ALA A 97 -15.68 -6.73 -10.14
N LEU A 98 -16.86 -7.35 -10.04
CA LEU A 98 -17.24 -8.16 -8.89
C LEU A 98 -17.05 -9.64 -9.18
N ASP A 99 -16.84 -10.44 -8.12
CA ASP A 99 -16.94 -11.89 -8.19
C ASP A 99 -18.41 -12.35 -8.04
N ARG A 100 -18.64 -13.67 -8.12
CA ARG A 100 -19.98 -14.25 -8.02
C ARG A 100 -20.67 -14.01 -6.67
N SER A 101 -19.91 -13.65 -5.64
CA SER A 101 -20.40 -13.30 -4.31
C SER A 101 -20.61 -11.80 -4.12
N GLY A 102 -20.47 -11.00 -5.18
CA GLY A 102 -20.65 -9.54 -5.12
C GLY A 102 -19.49 -8.79 -4.48
N ARG A 103 -18.33 -9.43 -4.27
CA ARG A 103 -17.14 -8.80 -3.70
C ARG A 103 -16.26 -8.24 -4.80
N LEU A 104 -15.47 -7.19 -4.53
CA LEU A 104 -14.50 -6.69 -5.49
C LEU A 104 -13.54 -7.80 -5.92
N LYS A 105 -13.46 -8.05 -7.22
CA LYS A 105 -12.47 -8.95 -7.86
C LYS A 105 -11.30 -8.15 -8.42
N SER A 106 -11.61 -7.02 -9.05
CA SER A 106 -10.62 -6.04 -9.51
C SER A 106 -11.15 -4.62 -9.42
N LEU A 107 -10.25 -3.67 -9.28
CA LEU A 107 -10.53 -2.23 -9.26
C LEU A 107 -9.38 -1.49 -9.95
N ASP A 108 -9.73 -0.64 -10.90
CA ASP A 108 -8.82 0.31 -11.53
C ASP A 108 -9.19 1.72 -11.05
N GLN A 109 -8.34 2.32 -10.22
CA GLN A 109 -8.62 3.61 -9.54
C GLN A 109 -7.31 4.31 -9.17
N LEU A 110 -7.27 5.65 -9.23
CA LEU A 110 -6.07 6.45 -8.90
C LEU A 110 -4.81 6.08 -9.71
N GLY A 111 -4.99 5.53 -10.92
CA GLY A 111 -3.88 5.02 -11.75
C GLY A 111 -3.30 3.68 -11.27
N TRP A 112 -3.96 3.01 -10.33
CA TRP A 112 -3.59 1.70 -9.82
C TRP A 112 -4.56 0.63 -10.28
N GLN A 113 -4.02 -0.53 -10.61
CA GLN A 113 -4.79 -1.73 -10.87
C GLN A 113 -4.70 -2.64 -9.65
N VAL A 114 -5.82 -2.89 -9.00
CA VAL A 114 -5.94 -3.66 -7.77
C VAL A 114 -6.65 -4.96 -8.08
N ARG A 115 -6.05 -6.08 -7.68
CA ARG A 115 -6.65 -7.41 -7.74
C ARG A 115 -6.84 -7.95 -6.34
N PHE A 116 -8.06 -8.35 -6.03
CA PHE A 116 -8.45 -8.95 -4.75
C PHE A 116 -8.36 -10.47 -4.89
N LEU A 117 -7.23 -11.03 -4.49
CA LEU A 117 -6.87 -12.41 -4.79
C LEU A 117 -7.45 -13.41 -3.80
N ARG A 118 -7.78 -12.98 -2.59
CA ARG A 118 -8.35 -13.84 -1.55
C ARG A 118 -9.17 -13.01 -0.58
N TYR A 119 -10.27 -13.59 -0.12
CA TYR A 119 -11.10 -13.07 0.98
C TYR A 119 -11.06 -14.03 2.16
N ARG A 120 -11.30 -13.49 3.36
CA ARG A 120 -11.47 -14.27 4.59
C ARG A 120 -12.59 -13.66 5.41
N ARG A 121 -13.42 -14.51 6.00
CA ARG A 121 -14.47 -14.09 6.92
C ARG A 121 -13.86 -13.64 8.26
N HIS A 122 -14.32 -12.50 8.76
CA HIS A 122 -14.01 -11.99 10.10
C HIS A 122 -15.28 -11.41 10.69
N GLY A 123 -15.79 -12.03 11.76
CA GLY A 123 -17.15 -11.77 12.24
C GLY A 123 -18.19 -12.09 11.16
N GLY A 124 -19.13 -11.18 10.93
CA GLY A 124 -20.18 -11.30 9.91
C GLY A 124 -19.78 -10.90 8.48
N TYR A 125 -18.57 -10.39 8.27
CA TYR A 125 -18.14 -9.79 7.00
C TYR A 125 -16.97 -10.55 6.37
N GLU A 126 -16.84 -10.44 5.05
CA GLU A 126 -15.68 -10.95 4.31
C GLU A 126 -14.77 -9.79 3.90
N PHE A 127 -13.51 -9.86 4.32
CA PHE A 127 -12.50 -8.87 3.99
C PHE A 127 -11.45 -9.46 3.05
N PRO A 128 -10.85 -8.63 2.19
CA PRO A 128 -9.64 -9.03 1.49
C PRO A 128 -8.59 -9.56 2.48
N SER A 129 -7.97 -10.67 2.13
CA SER A 129 -6.81 -11.24 2.84
C SER A 129 -5.57 -11.32 1.97
N LYS A 130 -5.71 -11.10 0.66
CA LYS A 130 -4.58 -10.97 -0.27
C LYS A 130 -4.92 -10.01 -1.39
N LEU A 131 -4.11 -8.98 -1.55
CA LEU A 131 -4.20 -8.00 -2.63
C LEU A 131 -2.93 -8.04 -3.47
N PHE A 132 -3.09 -7.78 -4.77
CA PHE A 132 -2.01 -7.47 -5.68
C PHE A 132 -2.34 -6.15 -6.36
N ILE A 133 -1.47 -5.17 -6.19
CA ILE A 133 -1.66 -3.80 -6.63
C ILE A 133 -0.51 -3.49 -7.57
N ARG A 134 -0.79 -2.92 -8.74
CA ARG A 134 0.25 -2.54 -9.67
C ARG A 134 -0.02 -1.19 -10.32
N ARG A 135 1.04 -0.48 -10.66
CA ARG A 135 0.99 0.74 -11.44
C ARG A 135 2.13 0.77 -12.45
N GLN A 136 1.79 1.12 -13.69
CA GLN A 136 2.78 1.52 -14.69
C GLN A 136 3.28 2.91 -14.29
N VAL A 137 4.56 3.05 -13.99
CA VAL A 137 5.19 4.35 -13.79
C VAL A 137 5.53 4.85 -15.19
N ASN A 138 4.66 5.69 -15.75
CA ASN A 138 4.96 6.37 -17.01
C ASN A 138 6.17 7.27 -16.77
N GLY A 139 7.24 7.09 -17.54
CA GLY A 139 8.52 7.78 -17.36
C GLY A 139 8.49 9.25 -17.78
N THR A 140 7.63 10.07 -17.19
CA THR A 140 7.58 11.51 -17.49
C THR A 140 8.76 12.31 -16.92
N ASP A 141 9.69 11.67 -16.20
CA ASP A 141 10.99 12.23 -15.77
C ASP A 141 12.20 11.52 -16.40
N ALA A 142 12.01 10.58 -17.33
CA ALA A 142 13.09 9.85 -17.97
C ALA A 142 13.18 10.21 -19.46
N GLN A 143 14.32 10.74 -19.88
CA GLN A 143 14.68 10.83 -21.30
C GLN A 143 14.54 9.44 -21.95
N PRO A 144 13.95 9.34 -23.16
CA PRO A 144 13.75 8.06 -23.81
C PRO A 144 15.12 7.47 -24.18
N LEU A 145 15.42 6.28 -23.65
CA LEU A 145 16.56 5.47 -24.05
C LEU A 145 16.04 4.15 -24.62
N ASP A 146 16.39 3.93 -25.89
CA ASP A 146 16.34 2.74 -26.73
C ASP A 146 15.12 1.80 -26.70
N GLU A 147 14.57 1.59 -27.89
CA GLU A 147 13.56 0.61 -28.24
C GLU A 147 14.02 -0.81 -27.86
N GLY A 148 13.29 -1.47 -26.96
CA GLY A 148 13.56 -2.87 -26.61
C GLY A 148 12.61 -3.51 -25.60
N ASP A 149 11.97 -2.74 -24.72
CA ASP A 149 10.97 -3.28 -23.78
C ASP A 149 9.89 -2.23 -23.46
N SER A 150 8.70 -2.34 -24.08
CA SER A 150 7.65 -1.31 -24.07
C SER A 150 6.82 -1.21 -22.78
N HIS A 151 7.33 -1.69 -21.65
CA HIS A 151 6.66 -1.53 -20.35
C HIS A 151 7.50 -0.61 -19.47
N GLY A 152 7.00 0.61 -19.24
CA GLY A 152 7.60 1.56 -18.30
C GLY A 152 7.76 0.95 -16.89
N PRO A 153 8.57 1.56 -16.02
CA PRO A 153 8.90 0.98 -14.71
C PRO A 153 7.63 0.53 -13.97
N LEU A 154 7.53 -0.76 -13.68
CA LEU A 154 6.37 -1.34 -13.01
C LEU A 154 6.59 -1.30 -11.51
N LEU A 155 5.68 -0.68 -10.77
CA LEU A 155 5.61 -0.84 -9.33
C LEU A 155 4.54 -1.89 -9.01
N GLU A 156 4.98 -3.03 -8.45
CA GLU A 156 4.12 -4.07 -7.92
C GLU A 156 4.12 -4.04 -6.39
N VAL A 157 2.95 -4.16 -5.79
CA VAL A 157 2.78 -4.28 -4.34
C VAL A 157 1.89 -5.50 -4.07
N ARG A 158 2.37 -6.40 -3.20
CA ARG A 158 1.60 -7.53 -2.67
C ARG A 158 1.34 -7.28 -1.20
N LEU A 159 0.08 -7.36 -0.81
CA LEU A 159 -0.33 -7.28 0.59
C LEU A 159 -1.05 -8.57 0.97
N VAL A 160 -0.59 -9.21 2.04
CA VAL A 160 -1.23 -10.36 2.66
C VAL A 160 -1.68 -9.94 4.05
N ILE A 161 -2.98 -9.99 4.30
CA ILE A 161 -3.57 -9.64 5.60
C ILE A 161 -3.81 -10.95 6.34
N GLU A 162 -3.05 -11.15 7.40
CA GLU A 162 -3.06 -12.41 8.16
C GLU A 162 -4.04 -12.34 9.32
N ARG A 163 -4.18 -11.16 9.93
CA ARG A 163 -5.01 -10.95 11.11
C ARG A 163 -5.62 -9.55 11.13
N TRP A 164 -6.94 -9.51 11.28
CA TRP A 164 -7.69 -8.34 11.72
C TRP A 164 -7.81 -8.36 13.25
N SER A 165 -7.77 -7.21 13.89
CA SER A 165 -7.98 -7.10 15.33
C SER A 165 -8.71 -5.80 15.62
N PRO A 166 -9.67 -5.80 16.56
CA PRO A 166 -10.21 -4.56 17.06
C PRO A 166 -9.09 -3.73 17.68
N VAL A 167 -9.23 -2.40 17.62
CA VAL A 167 -8.38 -1.50 18.41
C VAL A 167 -8.61 -1.83 19.88
N PRO A 168 -7.56 -2.12 20.67
CA PRO A 168 -7.70 -2.47 22.08
C PRO A 168 -8.20 -1.30 22.92
#